data_AF-A0A9W7DBN5-F1
#
_entry.id   AF-A0A9W7DBN5-F1
#
_cell.length_a   1.000
_cell.length_b   1.000
_cell.length_c   1.000
_cell.angle_alpha   90.00
_cell.angle_beta   90.00
_cell.angle_gamma   90.00
#
_symmetry.space_group_name_H-M   'P 1'
#
loop_
_entity.id
_entity.type
_entity.pdbx_description
1 polymer ?
#
loop_
_entity_poly.entity_id
_entity_poly.type
_entity_poly.pdbx_seq_one_letter_code
_entity_poly.pdbx_strand_id
1 'polypeptide(L)'
;MEKSMGSFDEALKRSPQLVEEANRFLEQLAAMFYSDHSVNKALGYDDVDVFGRLRCLTLVRGIKWPSNVRAFLDHMAKAGDVPLLDNMAMY
;
A
#
# COMPACT_ATOMS: atom_id res chain seq x y z
N MET A 1 -18.17 8.25 -20.70
CA MET A 1 -16.81 7.68 -20.73
C MET A 1 -16.84 6.42 -19.90
N GLU A 2 -16.99 5.26 -20.53
CA GLU A 2 -17.11 3.96 -19.83
C GLU A 2 -16.55 2.81 -20.68
N LYS A 3 -15.67 3.13 -21.64
CA LYS A 3 -15.19 2.16 -22.65
C LYS A 3 -13.69 1.86 -22.57
N SER A 4 -13.03 2.21 -21.47
CA SER A 4 -11.57 2.02 -21.36
C SER A 4 -11.13 0.95 -20.36
N MET A 5 -12.01 0.45 -19.47
CA MET A 5 -11.60 -0.46 -18.37
C MET A 5 -12.50 -1.69 -18.12
N GLY A 6 -13.50 -1.96 -18.96
CA GLY A 6 -14.51 -3.00 -18.68
C GLY A 6 -15.54 -2.55 -17.63
N SER A 7 -16.57 -3.37 -17.37
CA SER A 7 -17.53 -3.09 -16.30
C SER A 7 -16.81 -3.11 -14.95
N PHE A 8 -17.21 -2.24 -14.02
CA PHE A 8 -16.71 -2.24 -12.64
C PHE A 8 -16.80 -3.64 -12.00
N ASP A 9 -17.86 -4.39 -12.31
CA ASP A 9 -18.06 -5.76 -11.83
C ASP A 9 -16.98 -6.74 -12.35
N GLU A 10 -16.52 -6.56 -13.59
CA GLU A 10 -15.45 -7.38 -14.15
C GLU A 10 -14.08 -7.02 -13.57
N ALA A 11 -13.86 -5.74 -13.26
CA ALA A 11 -12.68 -5.32 -12.52
C ALA A 11 -12.68 -5.88 -11.08
N LEU A 12 -13.85 -5.92 -10.43
CA LEU A 12 -14.00 -6.44 -9.07
C LEU A 12 -13.75 -7.95 -9.00
N LYS A 13 -14.15 -8.72 -10.03
CA LYS A 13 -13.85 -10.16 -10.13
C LYS A 13 -12.34 -10.45 -10.19
N ARG A 14 -11.54 -9.48 -10.62
CA ARG A 14 -10.08 -9.59 -10.69
C ARG A 14 -9.38 -9.19 -9.39
N SER A 15 -10.12 -8.65 -8.41
CA SER A 15 -9.56 -8.21 -7.13
C SER A 15 -8.75 -9.29 -6.41
N PRO A 16 -9.18 -10.57 -6.31
CA PRO A 16 -8.38 -11.59 -5.64
C PRO A 16 -7.00 -11.78 -6.26
N GLN A 17 -6.90 -11.82 -7.59
CA GLN A 17 -5.64 -11.97 -8.31
C GLN A 17 -4.74 -10.75 -8.15
N LEU A 18 -5.33 -9.54 -8.17
CA LEU A 18 -4.61 -8.29 -7.95
C LEU A 18 -4.09 -8.18 -6.50
N VAL A 19 -4.85 -8.67 -5.52
CA VAL A 19 -4.43 -8.72 -4.11
C VAL A 19 -3.25 -9.69 -3.94
N GLU A 20 -3.29 -10.87 -4.57
CA GLU A 20 -2.15 -11.80 -4.56
C GLU A 20 -0.90 -11.19 -5.19
N GLU A 21 -1.06 -10.48 -6.31
CA GLU A 21 0.04 -9.77 -6.96
C GLU A 21 0.60 -8.64 -6.10
N ALA A 22 -0.28 -7.82 -5.50
CA ALA A 22 0.12 -6.79 -4.55
C ALA A 22 0.90 -7.38 -3.37
N ASN A 23 0.45 -8.50 -2.82
CA ASN A 23 1.16 -9.19 -1.74
C ASN A 23 2.57 -9.64 -2.15
N ARG A 24 2.75 -10.15 -3.37
CA ARG A 24 4.10 -10.48 -3.89
C ARG A 24 4.98 -9.24 -4.05
N PHE A 25 4.42 -8.14 -4.55
CA PHE A 25 5.18 -6.90 -4.72
C PHE A 25 5.53 -6.23 -3.38
N LEU A 26 4.68 -6.35 -2.36
CA LEU A 26 4.99 -5.85 -1.02
C LEU A 26 6.19 -6.58 -0.42
N GLU A 27 6.32 -7.89 -0.62
CA GLU A 27 7.52 -8.65 -0.20
C GLU A 27 8.78 -8.19 -0.93
N GLN A 28 8.70 -7.91 -2.23
CA GLN A 28 9.83 -7.37 -3.00
C GLN A 28 10.20 -5.96 -2.52
N LEU A 29 9.21 -5.11 -2.29
CA LEU A 29 9.38 -3.77 -1.78
C LEU A 29 10.02 -3.77 -0.38
N ALA A 30 9.59 -4.69 0.49
CA ALA A 30 10.16 -4.86 1.82
C ALA A 30 11.67 -5.11 1.79
N ALA A 31 12.17 -5.86 0.80
CA ALA A 31 13.60 -6.12 0.63
C ALA A 31 14.39 -4.89 0.12
N MET A 32 13.72 -3.89 -0.45
CA MET A 32 14.34 -2.67 -0.97
C MET A 32 14.44 -1.55 0.06
N PHE A 33 13.73 -1.65 1.18
CA PHE A 33 13.75 -0.64 2.23
C PHE A 33 15.13 -0.57 2.87
N TYR A 34 15.72 0.63 2.89
CA TYR A 34 16.96 0.87 3.64
C TYR A 34 16.73 0.72 5.15
N SER A 35 15.56 1.15 5.64
CA SER A 35 15.13 1.00 7.02
C SER A 35 13.62 0.98 7.14
N ASP A 36 13.11 0.72 8.34
CA ASP A 36 11.71 0.84 8.73
C ASP A 36 11.20 2.30 8.82
N HIS A 37 12.08 3.30 8.66
CA HIS A 37 11.73 4.72 8.77
C HIS A 37 11.93 5.50 7.47
N SER A 38 12.57 4.89 6.47
CA SER A 38 12.90 5.53 5.21
C SER A 38 13.25 4.48 4.16
N VAL A 39 12.69 4.64 2.97
CA VAL A 39 12.96 3.82 1.78
C VAL A 39 14.42 4.00 1.36
N ASN A 40 14.95 5.21 1.51
CA ASN A 40 16.33 5.57 1.18
C ASN A 40 17.18 5.82 2.46
N LYS A 41 18.45 6.23 2.29
CA LYS A 41 19.38 6.53 3.41
C LYS A 41 18.92 7.67 4.33
N ALA A 42 18.04 8.54 3.84
CA ALA A 42 17.45 9.64 4.59
C ALA A 42 16.04 9.93 4.05
N LEU A 43 15.18 10.47 4.92
CA LEU A 43 13.82 10.88 4.57
C LEU A 43 13.83 11.86 3.39
N GLY A 44 13.00 11.61 2.40
CA GLY A 44 12.86 12.44 1.20
C GLY A 44 11.49 12.31 0.52
N TYR A 45 11.40 12.84 -0.70
CA TYR A 45 10.16 12.83 -1.48
C TYR A 45 9.67 11.42 -1.82
N ASP A 46 10.59 10.48 -2.00
CA ASP A 46 10.25 9.08 -2.30
C ASP A 46 9.42 8.46 -1.16
N ASP A 47 9.72 8.81 0.10
CA ASP A 47 8.97 8.32 1.26
C ASP A 47 7.53 8.84 1.26
N VAL A 48 7.33 10.09 0.82
CA VAL A 48 5.99 10.69 0.72
C VAL A 48 5.17 10.03 -0.39
N ASP A 49 5.75 9.80 -1.57
CA ASP A 49 5.06 9.11 -2.68
C ASP A 49 4.73 7.66 -2.32
N VAL A 50 5.70 6.92 -1.77
CA VAL A 50 5.52 5.54 -1.33
C VAL A 50 4.46 5.46 -0.22
N PHE A 51 4.51 6.35 0.78
CA PHE A 51 3.49 6.41 1.82
C PHE A 51 2.08 6.61 1.25
N GLY A 52 1.91 7.57 0.33
CA GLY A 52 0.61 7.84 -0.28
C GLY A 52 0.02 6.61 -0.98
N ARG A 53 0.84 5.87 -1.72
CA ARG A 53 0.42 4.63 -2.42
C ARG A 53 0.09 3.51 -1.45
N LEU A 54 0.98 3.24 -0.48
CA LEU A 54 0.79 2.18 0.50
C LEU A 54 -0.41 2.46 1.41
N ARG A 55 -0.63 3.71 1.80
CA ARG A 55 -1.81 4.10 2.57
C ARG A 55 -3.11 3.75 1.85
N CYS A 56 -3.21 3.97 0.54
CA CYS A 56 -4.40 3.57 -0.22
C CYS A 56 -4.65 2.05 -0.17
N LEU A 57 -3.59 1.23 -0.17
CA LEU A 57 -3.70 -0.22 -0.05
C LEU A 57 -4.22 -0.68 1.32
N THR A 58 -4.15 0.13 2.38
CA THR A 58 -4.73 -0.21 3.69
C THR A 58 -6.27 -0.31 3.66
N LEU A 59 -6.91 0.19 2.61
CA LEU A 59 -8.36 0.03 2.36
C LEU A 59 -8.71 -1.34 1.75
N VAL A 60 -7.73 -2.07 1.22
CA VAL A 60 -7.94 -3.33 0.50
C VAL A 60 -7.77 -4.50 1.47
N ARG A 61 -8.80 -5.34 1.59
CA ARG A 61 -8.78 -6.56 2.40
C ARG A 61 -7.89 -7.62 1.76
N GLY A 62 -7.32 -8.48 2.59
CA GLY A 62 -6.46 -9.58 2.15
C GLY A 62 -5.03 -9.16 1.81
N ILE A 63 -4.70 -7.87 1.89
CA ILE A 63 -3.32 -7.40 1.86
C ILE A 63 -2.57 -7.95 3.09
N LYS A 64 -1.41 -8.55 2.82
CA LYS A 64 -0.47 -9.07 3.81
C LYS A 64 0.68 -8.08 3.89
N TRP A 65 0.83 -7.46 5.05
CA TRP A 65 1.84 -6.43 5.28
C TRP A 65 3.12 -7.05 5.84
N PRO A 66 4.26 -6.96 5.13
CA PRO A 66 5.56 -7.22 5.72
C PRO A 66 5.81 -6.29 6.91
N SER A 67 6.49 -6.78 7.94
CA SER A 67 6.61 -6.07 9.23
C SER A 67 7.30 -4.71 9.12
N ASN A 68 8.37 -4.60 8.32
CA ASN A 68 9.08 -3.34 8.09
C ASN A 68 8.26 -2.33 7.28
N VAL A 69 7.49 -2.79 6.28
CA VAL A 69 6.58 -1.94 5.50
C VAL A 69 5.45 -1.41 6.38
N ARG A 70 4.92 -2.25 7.28
CA ARG A 70 3.91 -1.82 8.25
C ARG A 70 4.45 -0.79 9.24
N ALA A 71 5.64 -1.03 9.78
CA ALA A 71 6.30 -0.09 10.68
C ALA A 71 6.52 1.28 10.02
N PHE A 72 6.93 1.31 8.75
CA PHE A 72 7.04 2.54 7.96
C PHE A 72 5.71 3.27 7.80
N LEU A 73 4.63 2.55 7.48
CA LEU A 73 3.30 3.13 7.38
C LEU A 73 2.85 3.76 8.69
N ASP A 74 3.04 3.07 9.81
CA ASP A 74 2.68 3.56 11.14
C ASP A 74 3.52 4.79 11.53
N HIS A 75 4.81 4.77 11.21
CA HIS A 75 5.72 5.90 11.43
C HIS A 75 5.26 7.14 10.66
N MET A 76 5.05 7.00 9.35
CA MET A 76 4.67 8.11 8.47
C MET A 76 3.26 8.64 8.78
N ALA A 77 2.32 7.75 9.11
CA ALA A 77 0.98 8.14 9.55
C ALA A 77 1.02 8.99 10.81
N LYS A 78 1.84 8.59 11.80
CA LYS A 78 2.02 9.34 13.05
C LYS A 78 2.77 10.66 12.81
N ALA A 79 3.82 10.66 12.00
CA ALA A 79 4.64 11.84 11.73
C ALA A 79 3.87 12.90 10.92
N GLY A 80 3.03 12.46 9.97
CA GLY A 80 2.23 13.34 9.13
C GLY A 80 0.85 13.70 9.69
N ASP A 81 0.45 13.12 10.83
CA ASP A 81 -0.92 13.20 11.38
C ASP A 81 -2.00 12.78 10.35
N VAL A 82 -1.71 11.72 9.59
CA VAL A 82 -2.59 11.18 8.55
C VAL A 82 -2.99 9.75 8.92
N PRO A 83 -4.26 9.49 9.31
CA PRO A 83 -4.68 8.15 9.72
C PRO A 83 -4.70 7.18 8.53
N LEU A 84 -4.41 5.91 8.82
CA LEU A 84 -4.53 4.80 7.87
C LEU A 84 -5.99 4.38 7.71
N LEU A 85 -6.29 3.62 6.65
CA LEU A 85 -7.65 3.26 6.26
C LEU A 85 -8.07 1.85 6.73
N ASP A 86 -7.28 1.24 7.63
CA ASP A 86 -7.48 -0.13 8.11
C ASP A 86 -8.90 -0.37 8.68
N ASN A 87 -9.48 0.64 9.33
CA ASN A 87 -10.84 0.60 9.91
C ASN A 87 -11.97 0.71 8.87
N MET A 88 -11.66 1.09 7.64
CA MET A 88 -12.59 1.23 6.52
C MET A 88 -12.37 0.16 5.45
N ALA A 89 -11.51 -0.83 5.69
CA ALA A 89 -11.22 -1.86 4.69
C ALA A 89 -12.49 -2.64 4.34
N MET A 90 -12.96 -2.53 3.09
CA MET A 90 -14.29 -3.00 2.67
C MET A 90 -14.27 -4.04 1.55
N TYR A 91 -13.17 -4.12 0.78
CA TYR A 91 -13.10 -4.91 -0.46
C TYR A 91 -11.96 -5.90 -0.42
#